data_AF-A0A2M9NS76-F1
#
_entry.id   AF-A0A2M9NS76-F1
#
_cell.length_a   1.000
_cell.length_b   1.000
_cell.length_c   1.000
_cell.angle_alpha   90.00
_cell.angle_beta   90.00
_cell.angle_gamma   90.00
#
_symmetry.space_group_name_H-M   'P 1'
#
loop_
_entity.id
_entity.type
_entity.pdbx_description
1 polymer ?
#
loop_
_entity_poly.entity_id
_entity_poly.type
_entity_poly.pdbx_seq_one_letter_code
_entity_poly.pdbx_strand_id
1 'polypeptide(L)'
;VITLYQGNFRYALKDIGVILAKANLAIQTLEKYKVVLQQSISVLGALEFEEIVTYADLLQVFHRYVMVLRIKAELLTYLNELGTEGRLIRLQMNEILADIETEGKWLIKDYTSRNDEKPEEIIYRLQELAMQEKLDESILLKVLGYHGYIHLDEAVHPRGYRILHKIPRLPVLIIENLVNQFESFSEVNKASVEDLDDVEGIGEVRANKIKEGLRILKNQLVTNRRM
;
A
#
# COMPACT_ATOMS: atom_id res chain seq x y z
N VAL A 1 -12.46 -37.36 13.63
CA VAL A 1 -12.15 -36.05 14.25
C VAL A 1 -11.03 -36.28 15.25
N ILE A 2 -9.90 -35.57 15.12
CA ILE A 2 -8.78 -35.63 16.08
C ILE A 2 -8.91 -34.40 16.99
N THR A 3 -8.84 -34.57 18.32
CA THR A 3 -8.89 -33.44 19.26
C THR A 3 -7.65 -33.48 20.16
N LEU A 4 -6.94 -32.36 20.20
CA LEU A 4 -5.72 -32.17 20.97
C LEU A 4 -6.06 -31.45 22.28
N TYR A 5 -5.49 -31.93 23.38
CA TYR A 5 -5.67 -31.36 24.71
C TYR A 5 -4.29 -31.03 25.30
N GLN A 6 -4.13 -29.80 25.80
CA GLN A 6 -2.92 -29.37 26.51
C GLN A 6 -3.32 -28.44 27.67
N GLY A 7 -3.20 -28.92 28.90
CA GLY A 7 -3.73 -28.21 30.08
C GLY A 7 -5.24 -27.95 29.93
N ASN A 8 -5.66 -26.69 29.99
CA ASN A 8 -7.05 -26.28 29.79
C ASN A 8 -7.39 -25.98 28.32
N PHE A 9 -6.44 -26.12 27.39
CA PHE A 9 -6.68 -25.90 25.97
C PHE A 9 -7.20 -27.17 25.30
N ARG A 10 -8.32 -27.03 24.58
CA ARG A 10 -8.93 -28.07 23.74
C ARG A 10 -9.02 -27.56 22.31
N TYR A 11 -8.43 -28.28 21.36
CA TYR A 11 -8.44 -27.92 19.95
C TYR A 11 -8.85 -29.11 19.08
N ALA A 12 -9.93 -28.99 18.30
CA ALA A 12 -10.34 -30.01 17.35
C ALA A 12 -9.68 -29.75 16.00
N LEU A 13 -8.80 -30.66 15.56
CA LEU A 13 -8.21 -30.62 14.24
C LEU A 13 -9.29 -30.81 13.18
N LYS A 14 -9.41 -29.82 12.29
CA LYS A 14 -10.30 -29.89 11.13
C LYS A 14 -9.71 -30.86 10.11
N ASP A 15 -10.58 -31.39 9.25
CA ASP A 15 -10.15 -32.19 8.11
C ASP A 15 -9.25 -31.34 7.18
N ILE A 16 -8.12 -31.89 6.77
CA ILE A 16 -7.12 -31.19 5.94
C ILE A 16 -7.75 -30.70 4.63
N GLY A 17 -8.63 -31.49 4.02
CA GLY A 17 -9.34 -31.12 2.80
C GLY A 17 -10.25 -29.89 2.99
N VAL A 18 -10.88 -29.76 4.15
CA VAL A 18 -11.70 -28.59 4.50
C VAL A 18 -10.83 -27.34 4.66
N ILE A 19 -9.69 -27.43 5.35
CA ILE A 19 -8.78 -26.28 5.52
C ILE A 19 -8.20 -25.88 4.15
N LEU A 20 -7.81 -26.84 3.32
CA LEU A 20 -7.25 -26.60 2.00
C LEU A 20 -8.27 -25.92 1.08
N ALA A 21 -9.54 -26.34 1.11
CA ALA A 21 -10.62 -25.70 0.35
C ALA A 21 -10.82 -24.24 0.77
N LYS A 22 -10.81 -23.96 2.08
CA LYS A 22 -10.90 -22.58 2.61
C LYS A 22 -9.69 -21.73 2.22
N ALA A 23 -8.48 -22.29 2.30
CA ALA A 23 -7.25 -21.61 1.90
C ALA A 23 -7.28 -21.23 0.41
N ASN A 24 -7.72 -22.13 -0.47
CA ASN A 24 -7.88 -21.85 -1.89
C ASN A 24 -8.90 -20.72 -2.15
N LEU A 25 -10.03 -20.74 -1.46
CA LEU A 25 -11.02 -19.66 -1.56
C LEU A 25 -10.43 -18.31 -1.10
N ALA A 26 -9.65 -18.31 -0.02
CA ALA A 26 -8.99 -17.11 0.48
C ALA A 26 -7.92 -16.59 -0.49
N ILE A 27 -7.16 -17.46 -1.18
CA ILE A 27 -6.23 -17.07 -2.26
C ILE A 27 -6.97 -16.38 -3.41
N GLN A 28 -8.05 -16.99 -3.91
CA GLN A 28 -8.86 -16.38 -4.98
C GLN A 28 -9.44 -15.02 -4.55
N THR A 29 -9.82 -14.90 -3.29
CA THR A 29 -10.31 -13.65 -2.73
C THR A 29 -9.18 -12.62 -2.68
N LEU A 30 -7.98 -13.02 -2.24
CA LEU A 30 -6.80 -12.16 -2.19
C LEU A 30 -6.42 -11.64 -3.58
N GLU A 31 -6.48 -12.47 -4.63
CA GLU A 31 -6.24 -12.05 -6.01
C GLU A 31 -7.24 -10.99 -6.47
N LYS A 32 -8.54 -11.18 -6.20
CA LYS A 32 -9.56 -10.18 -6.52
C LYS A 32 -9.32 -8.86 -5.79
N TYR A 33 -8.99 -8.93 -4.50
CA TYR A 33 -8.69 -7.72 -3.72
C TYR A 33 -7.39 -7.04 -4.16
N LYS A 34 -6.37 -7.78 -4.65
CA LYS A 34 -5.18 -7.21 -5.29
C LYS A 34 -5.58 -6.33 -6.47
N VAL A 35 -6.39 -6.84 -7.39
CA VAL A 35 -6.84 -6.09 -8.58
C VAL A 35 -7.61 -4.84 -8.18
N VAL A 36 -8.55 -4.96 -7.24
CA VAL A 36 -9.37 -3.84 -6.76
C VAL A 36 -8.50 -2.79 -6.05
N LEU A 37 -7.52 -3.19 -5.24
CA LEU A 37 -6.56 -2.29 -4.62
C LEU A 37 -5.70 -1.56 -5.67
N GLN A 38 -5.15 -2.29 -6.64
CA GLN A 38 -4.32 -1.72 -7.71
C GLN A 38 -5.09 -0.68 -8.53
N GLN A 39 -6.37 -0.97 -8.85
CA GLN A 39 -7.23 -0.01 -9.52
C GLN A 39 -7.43 1.26 -8.67
N SER A 40 -7.68 1.11 -7.37
CA SER A 40 -7.80 2.25 -6.45
C SER A 40 -6.53 3.09 -6.39
N ILE A 41 -5.35 2.45 -6.32
CA ILE A 41 -4.06 3.15 -6.34
C ILE A 41 -3.84 3.87 -7.66
N SER A 42 -4.30 3.29 -8.79
CA SER A 42 -4.24 3.96 -10.09
C SER A 42 -5.15 5.19 -10.15
N VAL A 43 -6.36 5.10 -9.60
CA VAL A 43 -7.29 6.25 -9.52
C VAL A 43 -6.69 7.33 -8.63
N LEU A 44 -6.20 6.96 -7.44
CA LEU A 44 -5.50 7.89 -6.53
C LEU A 44 -4.33 8.57 -7.24
N GLY A 45 -3.51 7.83 -7.98
CA GLY A 45 -2.42 8.39 -8.76
C GLY A 45 -2.87 9.44 -9.78
N ALA A 46 -4.01 9.24 -10.46
CA ALA A 46 -4.55 10.25 -11.37
C ALA A 46 -4.96 11.53 -10.61
N LEU A 47 -5.63 11.38 -9.46
CA LEU A 47 -6.03 12.50 -8.59
C LEU A 47 -4.81 13.26 -8.04
N GLU A 48 -3.72 12.57 -7.73
CA GLU A 48 -2.45 13.18 -7.27
C GLU A 48 -1.83 14.08 -8.34
N PHE A 49 -1.84 13.66 -9.62
CA PHE A 49 -1.38 14.47 -10.74
C PHE A 49 -2.31 15.65 -11.05
N GLU A 50 -3.59 15.54 -10.69
CA GLU A 50 -4.61 16.59 -10.82
C GLU A 50 -4.66 17.52 -9.58
N GLU A 51 -3.92 17.19 -8.50
CA GLU A 51 -3.84 17.95 -7.24
C GLU A 51 -5.18 18.08 -6.49
N ILE A 52 -6.06 17.08 -6.65
CA ILE A 52 -7.43 17.09 -6.10
C ILE A 52 -7.72 15.88 -5.19
N VAL A 53 -6.69 15.30 -4.58
CA VAL A 53 -6.87 14.17 -3.66
C VAL A 53 -7.52 14.65 -2.37
N THR A 54 -8.55 13.93 -1.93
CA THR A 54 -9.22 14.16 -0.64
C THR A 54 -8.91 13.07 0.38
N TYR A 55 -9.19 13.32 1.65
CA TYR A 55 -9.11 12.28 2.69
C TYR A 55 -10.08 11.11 2.43
N ALA A 56 -11.22 11.36 1.77
CA ALA A 56 -12.13 10.29 1.34
C ALA A 56 -11.44 9.33 0.35
N ASP A 57 -10.73 9.87 -0.66
CA ASP A 57 -9.99 9.08 -1.64
C ASP A 57 -8.88 8.26 -0.95
N LEU A 58 -8.15 8.90 -0.05
CA LEU A 58 -7.08 8.28 0.73
C LEU A 58 -7.61 7.09 1.55
N LEU A 59 -8.69 7.32 2.31
CA LEU A 59 -9.31 6.30 3.15
C LEU A 59 -9.87 5.14 2.33
N GLN A 60 -10.42 5.41 1.15
CA GLN A 60 -10.89 4.35 0.26
C GLN A 60 -9.76 3.39 -0.14
N VAL A 61 -8.58 3.92 -0.47
CA VAL A 61 -7.41 3.09 -0.82
C VAL A 61 -6.91 2.33 0.40
N PHE A 62 -6.76 3.00 1.54
CA PHE A 62 -6.29 2.34 2.77
C PHE A 62 -7.26 1.29 3.29
N HIS A 63 -8.57 1.49 3.16
CA HIS A 63 -9.56 0.47 3.49
C HIS A 63 -9.34 -0.80 2.66
N ARG A 64 -9.11 -0.66 1.34
CA ARG A 64 -8.80 -1.82 0.48
C ARG A 64 -7.47 -2.49 0.87
N TYR A 65 -6.47 -1.70 1.24
CA TYR A 65 -5.20 -2.22 1.74
C TYR A 65 -5.37 -3.02 3.03
N VAL A 66 -6.14 -2.49 3.99
CA VAL A 66 -6.44 -3.19 5.26
C VAL A 66 -7.20 -4.49 5.00
N MET A 67 -8.13 -4.53 4.04
CA MET A 67 -8.81 -5.77 3.66
C MET A 67 -7.85 -6.83 3.09
N VAL A 68 -6.84 -6.43 2.32
CA VAL A 68 -5.77 -7.35 1.88
C VAL A 68 -5.00 -7.90 3.08
N LEU A 69 -4.65 -7.07 4.06
CA LEU A 69 -3.97 -7.50 5.29
C LEU A 69 -4.83 -8.47 6.13
N ARG A 70 -6.16 -8.25 6.19
CA ARG A 70 -7.10 -9.18 6.83
C ARG A 70 -7.06 -10.56 6.18
N ILE A 71 -7.18 -10.64 4.85
CA ILE A 71 -7.16 -11.91 4.13
C ILE A 71 -5.82 -12.62 4.30
N LYS A 72 -4.70 -11.86 4.29
CA LYS A 72 -3.37 -12.39 4.60
C LYS A 72 -3.32 -13.04 5.99
N ALA A 73 -3.85 -12.37 7.02
CA ALA A 73 -3.86 -12.90 8.38
C ALA A 73 -4.69 -14.19 8.49
N GLU A 74 -5.82 -14.26 7.80
CA GLU A 74 -6.65 -15.47 7.74
C GLU A 74 -5.93 -16.62 7.03
N LEU A 75 -5.27 -16.34 5.89
CA LEU A 75 -4.45 -17.31 5.17
C LEU A 75 -3.30 -17.86 6.01
N LEU A 76 -2.62 -17.01 6.78
CA LEU A 76 -1.57 -17.45 7.70
C LEU A 76 -2.11 -18.41 8.76
N THR A 77 -3.34 -18.20 9.22
CA THR A 77 -4.01 -19.12 10.15
C THR A 77 -4.24 -20.49 9.50
N TYR A 78 -4.76 -20.52 8.26
CA TYR A 78 -4.93 -21.78 7.53
C TYR A 78 -3.59 -22.47 7.23
N LEU A 79 -2.55 -21.72 6.86
CA LEU A 79 -1.22 -22.25 6.62
C LEU A 79 -0.59 -22.88 7.86
N ASN A 80 -0.84 -22.33 9.04
CA ASN A 80 -0.40 -22.89 10.30
C ASN A 80 -1.10 -24.23 10.59
N GLU A 81 -2.40 -24.35 10.27
CA GLU A 81 -3.13 -25.61 10.42
C GLU A 81 -2.71 -26.67 9.38
N LEU A 82 -2.37 -26.26 8.15
CA LEU A 82 -1.95 -27.17 7.07
C LEU A 82 -0.52 -27.69 7.21
N GLY A 83 0.35 -26.97 7.90
CA GLY A 83 1.76 -27.35 8.04
C GLY A 83 2.47 -27.50 6.67
N THR A 84 3.02 -28.69 6.40
CA THR A 84 3.73 -28.99 5.15
C THR A 84 2.83 -28.99 3.92
N GLU A 85 1.56 -29.38 4.09
CA GLU A 85 0.57 -29.43 3.00
C GLU A 85 0.21 -28.03 2.48
N GLY A 86 0.48 -26.98 3.27
CA GLY A 86 0.24 -25.59 2.90
C GLY A 86 1.31 -24.96 1.99
N ARG A 87 2.35 -25.72 1.58
CA ARG A 87 3.50 -25.16 0.85
C ARG A 87 3.11 -24.39 -0.43
N LEU A 88 2.20 -24.94 -1.24
CA LEU A 88 1.77 -24.30 -2.49
C LEU A 88 0.96 -23.02 -2.22
N ILE A 89 0.02 -23.07 -1.27
CA ILE A 89 -0.76 -21.90 -0.85
C ILE A 89 0.17 -20.78 -0.37
N ARG A 90 1.23 -21.13 0.39
CA ARG A 90 2.22 -20.15 0.87
C ARG A 90 2.96 -19.47 -0.26
N LEU A 91 3.39 -20.23 -1.27
CA LEU A 91 4.06 -19.69 -2.46
C LEU A 91 3.15 -18.72 -3.20
N GLN A 92 1.90 -19.11 -3.47
CA GLN A 92 0.92 -18.26 -4.13
C GLN A 92 0.63 -16.98 -3.35
N MET A 93 0.42 -17.09 -2.03
CA MET A 93 0.20 -15.93 -1.16
C MET A 93 1.37 -14.94 -1.24
N ASN A 94 2.61 -15.44 -1.13
CA ASN A 94 3.79 -14.59 -1.16
C ASN A 94 3.96 -13.90 -2.52
N GLU A 95 3.69 -14.60 -3.63
CA GLU A 95 3.73 -14.03 -4.98
C GLU A 95 2.71 -12.90 -5.15
N ILE A 96 1.47 -13.10 -4.66
CA ILE A 96 0.42 -12.08 -4.74
C ILE A 96 0.80 -10.83 -3.94
N LEU A 97 1.35 -11.03 -2.73
CA LEU A 97 1.64 -9.96 -1.77
C LEU A 97 2.91 -9.17 -2.05
N ALA A 98 3.90 -9.73 -2.75
CA ALA A 98 5.22 -9.11 -2.94
C ALA A 98 5.14 -7.65 -3.44
N ASP A 99 4.33 -7.40 -4.47
CA ASP A 99 4.13 -6.06 -5.02
C ASP A 99 3.33 -5.16 -4.08
N ILE A 100 2.33 -5.73 -3.40
CA ILE A 100 1.38 -4.99 -2.54
C ILE A 100 2.09 -4.49 -1.28
N GLU A 101 2.98 -5.29 -0.71
CA GLU A 101 3.77 -4.87 0.46
C GLU A 101 4.67 -3.69 0.12
N THR A 102 5.29 -3.71 -1.06
CA THR A 102 6.13 -2.60 -1.53
C THR A 102 5.32 -1.34 -1.81
N GLU A 103 4.21 -1.44 -2.57
CA GLU A 103 3.33 -0.30 -2.83
C GLU A 103 2.72 0.27 -1.54
N GLY A 104 2.36 -0.59 -0.58
CA GLY A 104 1.84 -0.19 0.72
C GLY A 104 2.82 0.67 1.52
N LYS A 105 4.11 0.31 1.53
CA LYS A 105 5.15 1.13 2.18
C LYS A 105 5.26 2.51 1.57
N TRP A 106 5.24 2.61 0.24
CA TRP A 106 5.32 3.90 -0.44
C TRP A 106 4.07 4.76 -0.23
N LEU A 107 2.88 4.15 -0.26
CA LEU A 107 1.62 4.83 0.03
C LEU A 107 1.62 5.40 1.46
N ILE A 108 2.06 4.62 2.43
CA ILE A 108 2.19 5.06 3.83
C ILE A 108 3.20 6.21 3.93
N LYS A 109 4.34 6.11 3.26
CA LYS A 109 5.37 7.15 3.29
C LYS A 109 4.88 8.47 2.71
N ASP A 110 3.98 8.43 1.72
CA ASP A 110 3.42 9.63 1.10
C ASP A 110 2.37 10.35 1.95
N TYR A 111 1.57 9.61 2.72
CA TYR A 111 0.38 10.14 3.38
C TYR A 111 0.38 10.07 4.89
N THR A 112 1.50 9.72 5.51
CA THR A 112 1.63 9.78 6.97
C THR A 112 1.88 11.19 7.43
N SER A 113 1.16 11.64 8.46
CA SER A 113 1.36 12.99 9.01
C SER A 113 2.79 13.18 9.54
N ARG A 114 3.38 12.11 10.07
CA ARG A 114 4.69 12.08 10.70
C ARG A 114 5.73 11.38 9.82
N ASN A 115 6.85 12.03 9.56
CA ASN A 115 7.93 11.47 8.72
C ASN A 115 8.95 10.63 9.51
N ASP A 116 8.86 10.61 10.85
CA ASP A 116 9.76 9.87 11.74
C ASP A 116 9.34 8.42 11.97
N GLU A 117 8.09 8.07 11.67
CA GLU A 117 7.59 6.70 11.83
C GLU A 117 8.00 5.82 10.65
N LYS A 118 8.47 4.60 10.96
CA LYS A 118 8.82 3.62 9.93
C LYS A 118 7.55 3.03 9.32
N PRO A 119 7.43 2.92 7.98
CA PRO A 119 6.26 2.34 7.35
C PRO A 119 5.89 0.95 7.88
N GLU A 120 6.88 0.14 8.27
CA GLU A 120 6.68 -1.19 8.86
C GLU A 120 5.86 -1.16 10.16
N GLU A 121 6.08 -0.16 11.02
CA GLU A 121 5.35 -0.01 12.29
C GLU A 121 3.89 0.35 12.03
N ILE A 122 3.65 1.16 11.00
CA ILE A 122 2.31 1.57 10.59
C ILE A 122 1.56 0.39 9.97
N ILE A 123 2.22 -0.40 9.11
CA ILE A 123 1.67 -1.64 8.56
C ILE A 123 1.27 -2.60 9.69
N TYR A 124 2.08 -2.72 10.74
CA TYR A 124 1.75 -3.55 11.90
C TYR A 124 0.46 -3.07 12.58
N ARG A 125 0.33 -1.78 12.87
CA ARG A 125 -0.91 -1.19 13.44
C ARG A 125 -2.12 -1.37 12.52
N LEU A 126 -1.93 -1.24 11.20
CA LEU A 126 -2.97 -1.50 10.20
C LEU A 126 -3.38 -2.99 10.18
N GLN A 127 -2.44 -3.90 10.41
CA GLN A 127 -2.72 -5.33 10.50
C GLN A 127 -3.53 -5.66 11.77
N GLU A 128 -3.22 -5.02 12.91
CA GLU A 128 -4.05 -5.14 14.13
C GLU A 128 -5.47 -4.60 13.90
N LEU A 129 -5.58 -3.44 13.23
CA LEU A 129 -6.86 -2.85 12.86
C LEU A 129 -7.66 -3.79 11.93
N ALA A 130 -6.98 -4.48 11.00
CA ALA A 130 -7.59 -5.47 10.13
C ALA A 130 -8.28 -6.61 10.89
N MET A 131 -7.88 -6.91 12.13
CA MET A 131 -8.48 -7.98 12.94
C MET A 131 -9.78 -7.56 13.63
N GLN A 132 -10.12 -6.27 13.67
CA GLN A 132 -11.34 -5.76 14.29
C GLN A 132 -12.56 -5.96 13.39
N GLU A 133 -13.74 -6.32 13.91
CA GLU A 133 -14.90 -6.62 13.05
C GLU A 133 -15.31 -5.45 12.13
N LYS A 134 -15.25 -4.22 12.65
CA LYS A 134 -15.59 -2.99 11.91
C LYS A 134 -14.35 -2.12 11.75
N LEU A 135 -14.09 -1.68 10.52
CA LEU A 135 -13.11 -0.64 10.25
C LEU A 135 -13.74 0.73 10.51
N ASP A 136 -13.12 1.52 11.38
CA ASP A 136 -13.52 2.90 11.64
C ASP A 136 -12.52 3.85 10.97
N GLU A 137 -13.03 4.74 10.12
CA GLU A 137 -12.25 5.73 9.38
C GLU A 137 -11.44 6.65 10.30
N SER A 138 -12.00 7.03 11.45
CA SER A 138 -11.31 7.88 12.42
C SER A 138 -10.14 7.16 13.09
N ILE A 139 -10.24 5.84 13.28
CA ILE A 139 -9.15 5.01 13.80
C ILE A 139 -8.07 4.86 12.72
N LEU A 140 -8.47 4.66 11.47
CA LEU A 140 -7.54 4.55 10.35
C LEU A 140 -6.72 5.84 10.16
N LEU A 141 -7.36 7.01 10.23
CA LEU A 141 -6.67 8.31 10.21
C LEU A 141 -5.67 8.45 11.36
N LYS A 142 -6.05 8.06 12.58
CA LYS A 142 -5.15 8.06 13.74
C LYS A 142 -3.94 7.16 13.54
N VAL A 143 -4.12 5.97 12.96
CA VAL A 143 -3.02 5.07 12.62
C VAL A 143 -2.06 5.68 11.60
N LEU A 144 -2.54 6.56 10.73
CA LEU A 144 -1.71 7.33 9.79
C LEU A 144 -1.09 8.60 10.40
N GLY A 145 -1.32 8.84 11.70
CA GLY A 145 -0.76 9.97 12.46
C GLY A 145 -1.62 11.23 12.44
N TYR A 146 -2.83 11.17 11.88
CA TYR A 146 -3.75 12.30 11.89
C TYR A 146 -4.55 12.35 13.19
N HIS A 147 -4.50 13.50 13.86
CA HIS A 147 -5.16 13.72 15.15
C HIS A 147 -6.19 14.84 15.03
N GLY A 148 -7.34 14.66 15.68
CA GLY A 148 -8.46 15.62 15.61
C GLY A 148 -9.53 15.23 14.59
N TYR A 149 -10.45 16.16 14.35
CA TYR A 149 -11.48 16.02 13.31
C TYR A 149 -10.91 16.50 11.98
N ILE A 150 -11.04 15.67 10.95
CA ILE A 150 -10.68 15.98 9.56
C ILE A 150 -11.91 15.79 8.72
N HIS A 151 -12.23 16.78 7.88
CA HIS A 151 -13.35 16.67 6.96
C HIS A 151 -12.93 15.79 5.78
N LEU A 152 -13.76 14.82 5.38
CA LEU A 152 -13.38 13.86 4.34
C LEU A 152 -13.14 14.52 2.97
N ASP A 153 -13.81 15.63 2.70
CA ASP A 153 -13.64 16.42 1.47
C ASP A 153 -12.43 17.38 1.50
N GLU A 154 -11.70 17.46 2.61
CA GLU A 154 -10.50 18.28 2.71
C GLU A 154 -9.38 17.69 1.84
N ALA A 155 -8.59 18.57 1.22
CA ALA A 155 -7.50 18.18 0.35
C ALA A 155 -6.32 17.60 1.15
N VAL A 156 -5.65 16.60 0.59
CA VAL A 156 -4.42 16.02 1.12
C VAL A 156 -3.42 15.83 -0.02
N HIS A 157 -2.14 16.09 0.23
CA HIS A 157 -1.11 16.04 -0.80
C HIS A 157 -0.08 14.95 -0.47
N PRO A 158 0.27 14.08 -1.44
CA PRO A 158 1.35 13.13 -1.22
C PRO A 158 2.70 13.84 -1.23
N ARG A 159 3.67 13.28 -0.49
CA ARG A 159 5.08 13.71 -0.56
C ARG A 159 5.73 13.44 -1.91
N GLY A 160 5.37 12.34 -2.57
CA GLY A 160 5.80 12.00 -3.94
C GLY A 160 6.67 10.74 -4.06
N TYR A 161 6.99 10.06 -2.96
CA TYR A 161 7.79 8.85 -2.94
C TYR A 161 7.25 7.76 -3.87
N ARG A 162 5.94 7.52 -3.87
CA ARG A 162 5.32 6.44 -4.66
C ARG A 162 5.44 6.66 -6.15
N ILE A 163 5.18 7.89 -6.62
CA ILE A 163 5.26 8.21 -8.06
C ILE A 163 6.72 8.24 -8.51
N LEU A 164 7.61 8.83 -7.71
CA LEU A 164 9.04 8.90 -8.02
C LEU A 164 9.69 7.52 -8.08
N HIS A 165 9.33 6.60 -7.17
CA HIS A 165 9.85 5.22 -7.19
C HIS A 165 9.46 4.45 -8.46
N LYS A 166 8.36 4.83 -9.13
CA LYS A 166 7.94 4.21 -10.40
C LYS A 166 8.76 4.68 -11.59
N ILE A 167 9.61 5.70 -11.44
CA ILE A 167 10.51 6.16 -12.51
C ILE A 167 11.66 5.15 -12.66
N PRO A 168 11.84 4.53 -13.84
CA PRO A 168 12.84 3.47 -14.02
C PRO A 168 14.26 3.91 -13.72
N ARG A 169 14.96 3.13 -12.88
CA ARG A 169 16.38 3.36 -12.50
C ARG A 169 16.60 4.69 -11.78
N LEU A 170 15.63 5.18 -11.02
CA LEU A 170 15.81 6.31 -10.09
C LEU A 170 16.26 5.76 -8.72
N PRO A 171 17.47 6.08 -8.23
CA PRO A 171 17.94 5.59 -6.93
C PRO A 171 17.11 6.15 -5.77
N VAL A 172 16.90 5.36 -4.72
CA VAL A 172 16.13 5.77 -3.53
C VAL A 172 16.69 7.05 -2.89
N LEU A 173 18.02 7.20 -2.82
CA LEU A 173 18.65 8.41 -2.28
C LEU A 173 18.21 9.68 -3.03
N ILE A 174 18.06 9.60 -4.35
CA ILE A 174 17.60 10.74 -5.16
C ILE A 174 16.12 11.06 -4.87
N ILE A 175 15.31 10.02 -4.62
CA ILE A 175 13.91 10.21 -4.23
C ILE A 175 13.84 10.91 -2.87
N GLU A 176 14.67 10.51 -1.90
CA GLU A 176 14.74 11.22 -0.60
C GLU A 176 15.12 12.69 -0.80
N ASN A 177 16.14 12.99 -1.60
CA ASN A 177 16.58 14.35 -1.83
C ASN A 177 15.50 15.21 -2.49
N LEU A 178 14.78 14.66 -3.48
CA LEU A 178 13.65 15.34 -4.12
C LEU A 178 12.53 15.64 -3.11
N VAL A 179 12.12 14.64 -2.34
CA VAL A 179 11.02 14.82 -1.39
C VAL A 179 11.42 15.79 -0.28
N ASN A 180 12.66 15.74 0.20
CA ASN A 180 13.14 16.67 1.23
C ASN A 180 13.25 18.12 0.71
N GLN A 181 13.59 18.31 -0.57
CA GLN A 181 13.72 19.64 -1.17
C GLN A 181 12.37 20.27 -1.50
N PHE A 182 11.44 19.49 -2.08
CA PHE A 182 10.17 19.99 -2.61
C PHE A 182 8.99 19.81 -1.66
N GLU A 183 9.12 18.97 -0.63
CA GLU A 183 8.15 18.63 0.42
C GLU A 183 6.82 17.98 -0.05
N SER A 184 6.38 18.25 -1.28
CA SER A 184 5.17 17.70 -1.88
C SER A 184 5.39 17.29 -3.33
N PHE A 185 4.61 16.30 -3.77
CA PHE A 185 4.64 15.82 -5.15
C PHE A 185 4.25 16.91 -6.15
N SER A 186 3.33 17.81 -5.78
CA SER A 186 2.87 18.89 -6.65
C SER A 186 4.04 19.78 -7.06
N GLU A 187 4.88 20.17 -6.11
CA GLU A 187 6.04 21.01 -6.36
C GLU A 187 7.07 20.28 -7.25
N VAL A 188 7.35 18.99 -6.99
CA VAL A 188 8.22 18.17 -7.85
C VAL A 188 7.68 18.08 -9.28
N ASN A 189 6.37 17.93 -9.45
CA ASN A 189 5.75 17.81 -10.77
C ASN A 189 5.82 19.12 -11.58
N LYS A 190 5.67 20.27 -10.90
CA LYS A 190 5.74 21.61 -11.48
C LYS A 190 7.18 22.08 -11.74
N ALA A 191 8.16 21.60 -10.96
CA ALA A 191 9.57 21.96 -11.06
C ALA A 191 10.11 21.93 -12.49
N SER A 192 10.91 22.94 -12.85
CA SER A 192 11.62 22.99 -14.13
C SER A 192 12.80 22.01 -14.15
N VAL A 193 13.45 21.85 -15.31
CA VAL A 193 14.67 21.01 -15.39
C VAL A 193 15.80 21.62 -14.54
N GLU A 194 15.88 22.95 -14.50
CA GLU A 194 16.87 23.70 -13.71
C GLU A 194 16.63 23.48 -12.21
N ASP A 195 15.39 23.63 -11.74
CA ASP A 195 15.05 23.40 -10.32
C ASP A 195 15.37 21.96 -9.86
N LEU A 196 15.19 20.98 -10.75
CA LEU A 196 15.53 19.59 -10.46
C LEU A 196 17.04 19.35 -10.49
N ASP A 197 17.80 20.06 -11.33
CA ASP A 197 19.26 19.97 -11.42
C ASP A 197 19.94 20.50 -10.15
N ASP A 198 19.35 21.49 -9.50
CA ASP A 198 19.83 22.08 -8.24
C ASP A 198 19.75 21.11 -7.03
N VAL A 199 19.03 19.99 -7.17
CA VAL A 199 18.90 18.98 -6.11
C VAL A 199 20.15 18.12 -6.04
N GLU A 200 20.67 17.91 -4.82
CA GLU A 200 21.88 17.13 -4.60
C GLU A 200 21.81 15.74 -5.28
N GLY A 201 22.81 15.46 -6.12
CA GLY A 201 22.93 14.19 -6.84
C GLY A 201 22.04 14.08 -8.08
N ILE A 202 21.28 15.11 -8.43
CA ILE A 202 20.64 15.25 -9.73
C ILE A 202 21.58 16.07 -10.62
N GLY A 203 21.64 15.66 -11.88
CA GLY A 203 22.32 16.37 -12.94
C GLY A 203 21.33 16.55 -14.08
N GLU A 204 21.61 17.44 -15.03
CA GLU A 204 20.72 17.79 -16.15
C GLU A 204 20.11 16.55 -16.85
N VAL A 205 20.91 15.51 -17.10
CA VAL A 205 20.47 14.26 -17.73
C VAL A 205 19.41 13.53 -16.87
N ARG A 206 19.59 13.52 -15.54
CA ARG A 206 18.63 12.91 -14.60
C ARG A 206 17.39 13.77 -14.45
N ALA A 207 17.53 15.09 -14.36
CA ALA A 207 16.42 16.03 -14.31
C ALA A 207 15.48 15.86 -15.52
N ASN A 208 16.03 15.83 -16.73
CA ASN A 208 15.28 15.55 -17.96
C ASN A 208 14.58 14.18 -17.90
N LYS A 209 15.27 13.15 -17.42
CA LYS A 209 14.69 11.80 -17.28
C LYS A 209 13.55 11.75 -16.26
N ILE A 210 13.64 12.52 -15.17
CA ILE A 210 12.58 12.62 -14.17
C ILE A 210 11.35 13.28 -14.79
N LYS A 211 11.50 14.43 -15.47
CA LYS A 211 10.38 15.10 -16.16
C LYS A 211 9.71 14.20 -17.18
N GLU A 212 10.51 13.49 -17.99
CA GLU A 212 9.97 12.54 -18.97
C GLU A 212 9.26 11.35 -18.29
N GLY A 213 9.84 10.81 -17.22
CA GLY A 213 9.24 9.75 -16.42
C GLY A 213 7.88 10.15 -15.85
N LEU A 214 7.78 11.35 -15.25
CA LEU A 214 6.53 11.90 -14.73
C LEU A 214 5.48 12.08 -15.85
N ARG A 215 5.90 12.57 -17.01
CA ARG A 215 5.02 12.73 -18.19
C ARG A 215 4.45 11.39 -18.66
N ILE A 216 5.29 10.35 -18.76
CA ILE A 216 4.87 9.00 -19.16
C ILE A 216 3.89 8.43 -18.14
N LEU A 217 4.20 8.52 -16.84
CA LEU A 217 3.35 8.02 -15.76
C LEU A 217 1.97 8.72 -15.76
N LYS A 218 1.95 10.04 -15.92
CA LYS A 218 0.70 10.81 -16.04
C LYS A 218 -0.18 10.29 -17.19
N ASN A 219 0.42 10.09 -18.37
CA ASN A 219 -0.31 9.62 -19.54
C ASN A 219 -0.89 8.21 -19.34
N GLN A 220 -0.14 7.31 -18.69
CA GLN A 220 -0.59 5.95 -18.37
C GLN A 220 -1.79 5.99 -17.42
N LEU A 221 -1.72 6.78 -16.34
CA LEU A 221 -2.79 6.87 -15.34
C LEU A 221 -4.07 7.47 -15.92
N VAL A 222 -3.96 8.52 -16.74
CA VAL A 222 -5.11 9.13 -17.43
C VAL A 222 -5.76 8.14 -18.40
N THR A 223 -4.97 7.33 -19.10
CA THR A 223 -5.48 6.31 -20.01
C THR A 223 -6.23 5.21 -19.26
N ASN A 224 -5.65 4.71 -18.16
CA ASN A 224 -6.25 3.67 -17.33
C ASN A 224 -7.56 4.11 -16.66
N ARG A 225 -7.74 5.41 -16.37
CA ARG A 225 -9.00 5.94 -15.83
C ARG A 225 -10.15 5.97 -16.86
N ARG A 226 -9.83 5.98 -18.15
CA ARG A 226 -10.82 6.03 -19.25
C ARG A 226 -11.26 4.65 -19.74
N MET A 227 -10.61 3.59 -19.28
CA MET A 227 -10.95 2.19 -19.57
C MET A 227 -11.75 1.59 -18.41
#